data_AF-A0A7W3LJP5-F1
#
_entry.id   AF-A0A7W3LJP5-F1
#
_cell.length_a   1.000
_cell.length_b   1.000
_cell.length_c   1.000
_cell.angle_alpha   90.00
_cell.angle_beta   90.00
_cell.angle_gamma   90.00
#
_symmetry.space_group_name_H-M   'P 1'
#
loop_
_entity.id
_entity.type
_entity.pdbx_description
1 polymer ?
#
loop_
_entity_poly.entity_id
_entity_poly.type
_entity_poly.pdbx_seq_one_letter_code
_entity_poly.pdbx_strand_id
1 'polypeptide(L)'
;MGRHNKREPDADGGAADHAGYFDGPSPDDPRDRDQAPGGGPDQPRRRGLNLPMPMLPIVAAVAAAGVVTYAYSTKQISLNFGGGGGSHAPQAGTPLDSQVSQRNPGRRTSRGAPRAGAERLTVRFQLVSKTTRGFTGTATITNRGTAPVARWALAFQIPKAKVRSLSGGTVVRTGRTGWVRSPAGAPALAPGQSVKITFTAGGRAGGPSDCRINKRPCARG
;
A
#
# COMPACT_ATOMS: atom_id res chain seq x y z
N MET A 1 -1.61 -12.75 74.53
CA MET A 1 -0.94 -12.34 75.78
C MET A 1 0.57 -12.37 75.53
N GLY A 2 1.37 -11.52 76.18
CA GLY A 2 2.74 -11.17 75.73
C GLY A 2 2.70 -10.03 74.68
N ARG A 3 3.32 -8.83 74.82
CA ARG A 3 4.27 -8.26 75.81
C ARG A 3 5.66 -8.91 75.83
N HIS A 4 6.82 -8.25 75.96
CA HIS A 4 7.31 -6.83 75.96
C HIS A 4 8.88 -6.89 75.88
N ASN A 5 9.73 -5.87 75.61
CA ASN A 5 9.69 -4.53 75.00
C ASN A 5 11.16 -4.03 74.78
N LYS A 6 11.49 -3.32 73.68
CA LYS A 6 12.71 -2.51 73.50
C LYS A 6 12.49 -1.51 72.33
N ARG A 7 12.38 -0.17 72.44
CA ARG A 7 12.96 0.91 73.29
C ARG A 7 14.46 1.15 73.01
N GLU A 8 14.81 2.13 72.15
CA GLU A 8 15.01 3.60 72.40
C GLU A 8 16.46 3.95 72.80
N PRO A 9 16.94 5.21 72.73
CA PRO A 9 16.43 6.43 72.06
C PRO A 9 17.12 6.63 70.66
N ASP A 10 17.65 7.73 70.09
CA ASP A 10 17.95 9.18 70.32
C ASP A 10 17.83 9.93 68.93
N ALA A 11 17.80 11.25 68.67
CA ALA A 11 18.27 12.54 69.25
C ALA A 11 19.76 12.88 68.98
N ASP A 12 20.21 14.07 68.52
CA ASP A 12 19.64 15.41 68.20
C ASP A 12 20.43 16.02 66.99
N GLY A 13 20.21 17.22 66.41
CA GLY A 13 19.24 18.31 66.63
C GLY A 13 19.72 19.66 66.03
N GLY A 14 18.79 20.54 65.59
CA GLY A 14 19.05 21.96 65.21
C GLY A 14 19.78 22.23 63.87
N ALA A 15 19.84 23.46 63.33
CA ALA A 15 19.09 24.71 63.60
C ALA A 15 19.13 25.62 62.33
N ALA A 16 18.46 26.78 62.33
CA ALA A 16 17.94 27.40 61.09
C ALA A 16 18.89 28.26 60.23
N ASP A 17 19.39 29.39 60.74
CA ASP A 17 19.25 30.65 60.01
C ASP A 17 20.54 31.37 59.56
N HIS A 18 20.43 32.15 58.47
CA HIS A 18 20.93 33.53 58.38
C HIS A 18 20.32 34.28 57.16
N ALA A 19 20.21 35.60 57.28
CA ALA A 19 19.65 36.50 56.26
C ALA A 19 20.74 37.07 55.31
N GLY A 20 20.31 37.64 54.18
CA GLY A 20 21.21 38.14 53.13
C GLY A 20 21.71 39.57 53.32
N TYR A 21 22.62 39.97 52.43
CA TYR A 21 23.15 41.33 52.31
C TYR A 21 23.22 41.72 50.82
N PHE A 22 22.68 42.90 50.48
CA PHE A 22 22.87 43.58 49.19
C PHE A 22 23.75 44.80 49.44
N ASP A 23 24.78 45.00 48.61
CA ASP A 23 25.41 46.31 48.45
C ASP A 23 25.88 46.51 46.99
N GLY A 24 26.16 47.76 46.63
CA GLY A 24 26.24 48.26 45.26
C GLY A 24 27.62 48.17 44.57
N PRO A 25 27.70 48.69 43.32
CA PRO A 25 28.91 48.64 42.50
C PRO A 25 29.90 49.78 42.79
N SER A 26 31.16 49.58 42.40
CA SER A 26 32.15 50.64 42.22
C SER A 26 32.97 50.42 40.93
N PRO A 27 33.52 51.46 40.28
CA PRO A 27 33.93 51.40 38.88
C PRO A 27 35.46 51.48 38.66
N ASP A 28 35.83 51.48 37.37
CA ASP A 28 37.06 52.03 36.77
C ASP A 28 38.45 51.50 37.20
N ASP A 29 39.05 50.69 36.31
CA ASP A 29 40.47 50.86 35.96
C ASP A 29 40.65 50.94 34.42
N PRO A 30 40.88 52.14 33.87
CA PRO A 30 41.01 52.36 32.43
C PRO A 30 42.49 52.41 32.00
N ARG A 31 43.25 51.33 32.15
CA ARG A 31 44.69 51.36 31.80
C ARG A 31 45.31 50.06 31.25
N ASP A 32 44.85 49.66 30.06
CA ASP A 32 45.80 49.18 29.04
C ASP A 32 45.32 49.54 27.63
N ARG A 33 46.20 50.17 26.85
CA ARG A 33 45.97 50.58 25.46
C ARG A 33 47.20 50.24 24.62
N ASP A 34 46.98 50.09 23.32
CA ASP A 34 47.99 50.22 22.26
C ASP A 34 49.09 49.14 22.16
N GLN A 35 48.68 47.90 21.86
CA GLN A 35 49.51 47.04 21.00
C GLN A 35 48.70 46.22 19.97
N ALA A 36 48.71 46.72 18.73
CA ALA A 36 48.32 46.06 17.49
C ALA A 36 49.28 46.61 16.40
N PRO A 37 49.64 45.87 15.31
CA PRO A 37 48.75 44.97 14.58
C PRO A 37 49.32 43.58 14.21
N GLY A 38 48.39 42.65 13.91
CA GLY A 38 48.69 41.38 13.24
C GLY A 38 47.52 40.97 12.36
N GLY A 39 47.62 41.22 11.06
CA GLY A 39 46.51 40.99 10.12
C GLY A 39 46.29 39.52 9.78
N GLY A 40 45.14 38.97 10.16
CA GLY A 40 44.63 37.68 9.69
C GLY A 40 43.22 37.86 9.09
N PRO A 41 42.91 37.27 7.92
CA PRO A 41 41.65 37.52 7.22
C PRO A 41 40.45 36.88 7.90
N ASP A 42 39.27 37.45 7.65
CA ASP A 42 37.97 37.04 8.21
C ASP A 42 37.70 35.54 8.18
N GLN A 43 37.31 35.00 9.35
CA GLN A 43 36.64 33.71 9.43
C GLN A 43 35.43 33.79 10.39
N PRO A 44 34.24 34.16 9.87
CA PRO A 44 33.04 34.25 10.70
C PRO A 44 32.65 32.88 11.26
N ARG A 45 32.67 32.75 12.59
CA ARG A 45 32.34 31.54 13.35
C ARG A 45 30.91 31.07 13.07
N ARG A 46 30.74 30.18 12.08
CA ARG A 46 29.45 29.52 11.79
C ARG A 46 29.08 28.59 12.94
N ARG A 47 28.22 29.07 13.85
CA ARG A 47 27.59 28.24 14.90
C ARG A 47 26.86 27.06 14.24
N GLY A 48 26.99 25.88 14.86
CA GLY A 48 26.71 24.60 14.21
C GLY A 48 25.25 24.42 13.78
N LEU A 49 25.05 24.03 12.53
CA LEU A 49 23.77 23.54 12.03
C LEU A 49 23.77 22.02 12.16
N ASN A 50 23.18 21.49 13.24
CA ASN A 50 22.99 20.04 13.42
C ASN A 50 21.94 19.52 12.43
N LEU A 51 22.37 19.30 11.19
CA LEU A 51 21.55 18.74 10.13
C LEU A 51 21.64 17.20 10.18
N PRO A 52 20.58 16.47 10.56
CA PRO A 52 20.58 15.02 10.47
C PRO A 52 20.66 14.63 8.98
N MET A 53 21.74 13.98 8.55
CA MET A 53 21.89 13.54 7.17
C MET A 53 20.70 12.66 6.76
N PRO A 54 19.91 13.05 5.74
CA PRO A 54 19.05 12.10 5.08
C PRO A 54 19.96 11.16 4.28
N MET A 55 20.16 9.94 4.79
CA MET A 55 20.73 8.83 4.03
C MET A 55 19.81 8.53 2.84
N LEU A 56 20.04 9.22 1.73
CA LEU A 56 19.40 8.97 0.46
C LEU A 56 19.90 7.61 -0.05
N PRO A 57 19.03 6.58 -0.16
CA PRO A 57 19.41 5.40 -0.91
C PRO A 57 19.57 5.83 -2.37
N ILE A 58 20.79 5.75 -2.89
CA ILE A 58 21.02 5.81 -4.34
C ILE A 58 20.41 4.54 -4.93
N VAL A 59 19.11 4.59 -5.24
CA VAL A 59 18.42 3.53 -5.95
C VAL A 59 18.93 3.57 -7.39
N ALA A 60 19.99 2.80 -7.63
CA ALA A 60 20.59 2.65 -8.94
C ALA A 60 19.53 2.24 -9.98
N ALA A 61 19.74 2.70 -11.21
CA ALA A 61 18.83 2.45 -12.32
C ALA A 61 18.84 0.99 -12.78
N VAL A 62 18.07 0.72 -13.84
CA VAL A 62 17.95 -0.55 -14.58
C VAL A 62 17.07 -1.62 -13.90
N ALA A 63 15.83 -1.67 -14.37
CA ALA A 63 15.02 -2.89 -14.42
C ALA A 63 14.49 -3.07 -15.86
N ALA A 64 15.40 -3.24 -16.81
CA ALA A 64 15.06 -3.41 -18.22
C ALA A 64 14.60 -4.85 -18.51
N ALA A 65 13.29 -5.08 -18.55
CA ALA A 65 12.66 -6.32 -19.03
C ALA A 65 11.22 -6.01 -19.50
N GLY A 66 10.77 -6.39 -20.69
CA GLY A 66 11.47 -7.08 -21.78
C GLY A 66 10.77 -6.86 -23.14
N VAL A 67 11.26 -7.54 -24.18
CA VAL A 67 10.92 -7.29 -25.60
C VAL A 67 9.43 -7.43 -25.92
N VAL A 68 8.91 -6.52 -26.75
CA VAL A 68 7.56 -6.59 -27.34
C VAL A 68 7.55 -7.63 -28.48
N THR A 69 6.84 -8.73 -28.31
CA THR A 69 6.55 -9.69 -29.38
C THR A 69 5.10 -9.55 -29.86
N TYR A 70 4.90 -8.82 -30.96
CA TYR A 70 3.61 -8.76 -31.65
C TYR A 70 3.34 -10.07 -32.40
N ALA A 71 2.75 -11.04 -31.72
CA ALA A 71 2.23 -12.25 -32.35
C ALA A 71 0.93 -11.94 -33.11
N TYR A 72 1.06 -11.50 -34.37
CA TYR A 72 -0.07 -11.23 -35.27
C TYR A 72 -0.72 -12.56 -35.71
N SER A 73 -1.56 -13.14 -34.84
CA SER A 73 -2.22 -14.43 -35.10
C SER A 73 -3.47 -14.26 -35.97
N THR A 74 -3.25 -14.12 -37.28
CA THR A 74 -4.30 -13.87 -38.29
C THR A 74 -5.13 -15.13 -38.60
N LYS A 75 -5.81 -15.70 -37.59
CA LYS A 75 -6.64 -16.92 -37.70
C LYS A 75 -7.85 -16.84 -36.75
N GLN A 76 -9.10 -16.84 -37.20
CA GLN A 76 -9.65 -16.75 -38.56
C GLN A 76 -10.91 -15.87 -38.52
N ILE A 77 -11.25 -15.22 -39.64
CA ILE A 77 -12.60 -14.66 -39.84
C ILE A 77 -13.49 -15.81 -40.33
N SER A 78 -14.42 -16.27 -39.50
CA SER A 78 -15.40 -17.29 -39.87
C SER A 78 -16.55 -16.66 -40.66
N LEU A 79 -16.30 -16.29 -41.92
CA LEU A 79 -17.36 -15.90 -42.85
C LEU A 79 -18.18 -17.13 -43.24
N ASN A 80 -19.44 -17.17 -42.81
CA ASN A 80 -20.40 -18.20 -43.20
C ASN A 80 -20.84 -17.97 -44.66
N PHE A 81 -20.06 -18.47 -45.62
CA PHE A 81 -20.41 -18.51 -47.04
C PHE A 81 -21.10 -19.84 -47.42
N GLY A 82 -22.18 -20.17 -46.71
CA GLY A 82 -23.24 -21.01 -47.26
C GLY A 82 -24.41 -20.09 -47.64
N GLY A 83 -24.99 -20.16 -48.84
CA GLY A 83 -24.73 -21.07 -49.95
C GLY A 83 -25.96 -21.04 -50.87
N GLY A 84 -25.90 -20.28 -51.95
CA GLY A 84 -27.10 -19.84 -52.67
C GLY A 84 -27.56 -20.74 -53.81
N GLY A 85 -28.76 -21.31 -53.66
CA GLY A 85 -29.82 -21.30 -54.70
C GLY A 85 -29.65 -22.11 -55.99
N GLY A 86 -30.47 -23.16 -56.11
CA GLY A 86 -30.92 -23.74 -57.39
C GLY A 86 -30.03 -24.85 -57.99
N SER A 87 -30.56 -25.83 -58.73
CA SER A 87 -31.96 -26.17 -59.07
C SER A 87 -32.02 -27.64 -59.52
N HIS A 88 -33.19 -28.32 -59.40
CA HIS A 88 -33.85 -29.13 -60.45
C HIS A 88 -34.85 -30.18 -59.91
N ALA A 89 -36.04 -30.20 -60.55
CA ALA A 89 -37.08 -31.25 -60.58
C ALA A 89 -37.88 -31.58 -59.28
N PRO A 90 -39.15 -32.06 -59.40
CA PRO A 90 -40.12 -32.00 -58.30
C PRO A 90 -40.76 -33.33 -57.87
N GLN A 91 -41.26 -33.40 -56.63
CA GLN A 91 -42.33 -34.31 -56.21
C GLN A 91 -43.32 -33.55 -55.31
N ALA A 92 -44.61 -33.91 -55.37
CA ALA A 92 -45.70 -33.12 -54.80
C ALA A 92 -46.20 -33.67 -53.45
N GLY A 93 -46.66 -32.79 -52.55
CA GLY A 93 -47.24 -33.18 -51.26
C GLY A 93 -47.84 -32.00 -50.49
N THR A 94 -49.17 -31.81 -50.64
CA THR A 94 -50.10 -31.06 -49.75
C THR A 94 -49.65 -29.71 -49.14
N PRO A 95 -50.27 -28.57 -49.52
CA PRO A 95 -50.19 -27.35 -48.73
C PRO A 95 -51.18 -27.41 -47.55
N LEU A 96 -50.67 -27.42 -46.31
CA LEU A 96 -51.44 -26.95 -45.16
C LEU A 96 -50.74 -25.76 -44.51
N ASP A 97 -51.56 -24.76 -44.20
CA ASP A 97 -51.19 -23.55 -43.48
C ASP A 97 -50.80 -23.85 -42.01
N SER A 98 -50.41 -22.82 -41.26
CA SER A 98 -50.06 -22.86 -39.83
C SER A 98 -48.71 -23.48 -39.44
N GLN A 99 -47.63 -22.69 -39.58
CA GLN A 99 -46.62 -22.54 -38.49
C GLN A 99 -45.90 -21.17 -38.51
N VAL A 100 -46.55 -20.11 -39.02
CA VAL A 100 -46.10 -18.72 -38.81
C VAL A 100 -46.45 -18.29 -37.38
N SER A 101 -45.86 -18.98 -36.39
CA SER A 101 -46.12 -18.76 -34.95
C SER A 101 -44.93 -19.05 -34.02
N GLN A 102 -43.72 -19.26 -34.56
CA GLN A 102 -42.47 -19.10 -33.80
C GLN A 102 -41.71 -17.80 -34.15
N ARG A 103 -42.46 -16.70 -34.31
CA ARG A 103 -41.92 -15.35 -34.06
C ARG A 103 -41.67 -15.19 -32.55
N ASN A 104 -40.61 -15.80 -32.05
CA ASN A 104 -40.21 -15.73 -30.64
C ASN A 104 -39.84 -14.26 -30.29
N PRO A 105 -40.65 -13.53 -29.48
CA PRO A 105 -40.50 -12.09 -29.33
C PRO A 105 -39.32 -11.74 -28.41
N GLY A 106 -38.15 -11.61 -29.02
CA GLY A 106 -36.95 -11.20 -28.33
C GLY A 106 -36.41 -12.26 -27.38
N ARG A 107 -35.64 -13.20 -27.96
CA ARG A 107 -34.36 -13.60 -27.34
C ARG A 107 -33.46 -12.36 -27.26
N ARG A 108 -33.80 -11.46 -26.32
CA ARG A 108 -33.02 -10.27 -25.97
C ARG A 108 -31.57 -10.74 -25.78
N THR A 109 -30.65 -9.93 -26.28
CA THR A 109 -29.21 -10.21 -26.25
C THR A 109 -28.82 -10.84 -24.91
N SER A 110 -27.98 -11.89 -24.96
CA SER A 110 -27.46 -12.55 -23.75
C SER A 110 -26.61 -11.54 -22.98
N ARG A 111 -27.27 -10.70 -22.18
CA ARG A 111 -26.71 -9.60 -21.40
C ARG A 111 -25.71 -10.22 -20.45
N GLY A 112 -24.44 -10.10 -20.83
CA GLY A 112 -23.46 -11.15 -20.60
C GLY A 112 -23.48 -11.69 -19.19
N ALA A 113 -23.70 -13.00 -19.05
CA ALA A 113 -23.37 -13.72 -17.82
C ALA A 113 -21.97 -13.26 -17.39
N PRO A 114 -21.79 -12.75 -16.16
CA PRO A 114 -20.63 -11.95 -15.80
C PRO A 114 -19.37 -12.79 -15.99
N ARG A 115 -18.62 -12.51 -17.07
CA ARG A 115 -17.58 -13.39 -17.64
C ARG A 115 -16.66 -13.92 -16.55
N ALA A 116 -16.87 -15.16 -16.11
CA ALA A 116 -16.29 -15.68 -14.87
C ALA A 116 -14.74 -15.76 -14.89
N GLY A 117 -14.13 -15.72 -16.07
CA GLY A 117 -12.67 -15.62 -16.27
C GLY A 117 -12.15 -14.28 -16.78
N ALA A 118 -13.00 -13.26 -17.03
CA ALA A 118 -12.53 -11.97 -17.55
C ALA A 118 -11.79 -11.15 -16.48
N GLU A 119 -12.33 -11.07 -15.27
CA GLU A 119 -11.69 -10.48 -14.10
C GLU A 119 -11.29 -11.60 -13.12
N ARG A 120 -10.00 -11.93 -13.10
CA ARG A 120 -9.43 -12.98 -12.22
C ARG A 120 -8.22 -12.44 -11.47
N LEU A 121 -8.48 -11.56 -10.50
CA LEU A 121 -7.43 -11.02 -9.63
C LEU A 121 -6.95 -12.08 -8.62
N THR A 122 -5.65 -12.35 -8.60
CA THR A 122 -4.97 -13.15 -7.56
C THR A 122 -4.16 -12.22 -6.64
N VAL A 123 -4.05 -12.55 -5.35
CA VAL A 123 -3.29 -11.73 -4.39
C VAL A 123 -2.26 -12.58 -3.63
N ARG A 124 -0.98 -12.26 -3.82
CA ARG A 124 0.14 -12.94 -3.16
C ARG A 124 0.73 -12.05 -2.07
N PHE A 125 0.75 -12.54 -0.83
CA PHE A 125 1.34 -11.87 0.32
C PHE A 125 2.77 -12.39 0.57
N GLN A 126 3.70 -11.49 0.88
CA GLN A 126 5.08 -11.84 1.23
C GLN A 126 5.53 -11.02 2.45
N LEU A 127 6.34 -11.64 3.32
CA LEU A 127 7.02 -10.96 4.41
C LEU A 127 8.34 -10.39 3.86
N VAL A 128 8.59 -9.09 4.07
CA VAL A 128 9.82 -8.41 3.62
C VAL A 128 10.82 -8.31 4.76
N SER A 129 10.37 -7.87 5.94
CA SER A 129 11.21 -7.79 7.14
C SER A 129 10.36 -7.89 8.41
N LYS A 130 10.97 -8.30 9.53
CA LYS A 130 10.33 -8.44 10.84
C LYS A 130 11.20 -7.83 11.94
N THR A 131 10.57 -7.29 12.97
CA THR A 131 11.19 -6.81 14.21
C THR A 131 10.40 -7.34 15.40
N THR A 132 10.90 -7.15 16.63
CA THR A 132 10.21 -7.57 17.87
C THR A 132 8.82 -6.93 18.05
N ARG A 133 8.58 -5.76 17.44
CA ARG A 133 7.34 -4.97 17.62
C ARG A 133 6.42 -4.94 16.39
N GLY A 134 6.85 -5.48 15.24
CA GLY A 134 6.09 -5.42 14.00
C GLY A 134 6.82 -5.99 12.79
N PHE A 135 6.28 -5.74 11.59
CA PHE A 135 6.84 -6.25 10.34
C PHE A 135 6.42 -5.40 9.13
N THR A 136 7.20 -5.50 8.07
CA THR A 136 6.89 -4.97 6.74
C THR A 136 6.59 -6.13 5.80
N GLY A 137 5.50 -6.03 5.05
CA GLY A 137 5.11 -7.01 4.05
C GLY A 137 4.68 -6.36 2.75
N THR A 138 4.53 -7.18 1.72
CA THR A 138 3.94 -6.80 0.44
C THR A 138 2.70 -7.64 0.14
N ALA A 139 1.77 -7.06 -0.60
CA ALA A 139 0.66 -7.76 -1.22
C ALA A 139 0.65 -7.41 -2.72
N THR A 140 1.02 -8.36 -3.56
CA THR A 140 1.04 -8.20 -5.02
C THR A 140 -0.30 -8.67 -5.58
N ILE A 141 -1.02 -7.76 -6.23
CA ILE A 141 -2.28 -8.02 -6.92
C ILE A 141 -1.96 -8.21 -8.40
N THR A 142 -2.29 -9.37 -8.98
CA THR A 142 -2.05 -9.70 -10.39
C THR A 142 -3.36 -9.97 -11.11
N ASN A 143 -3.53 -9.41 -12.31
CA ASN A 143 -4.63 -9.79 -13.18
C ASN A 143 -4.30 -11.07 -13.97
N ARG A 144 -4.93 -12.18 -13.60
CA ARG A 144 -4.87 -13.47 -14.30
C ARG A 144 -6.11 -13.73 -15.17
N GLY A 145 -6.92 -12.70 -15.42
CA GLY A 145 -8.09 -12.76 -16.29
C GLY A 145 -7.79 -12.29 -17.71
N THR A 146 -8.76 -12.40 -18.61
CA THR A 146 -8.62 -12.03 -20.04
C THR A 146 -9.03 -10.59 -20.36
N ALA A 147 -9.54 -9.81 -19.39
CA ALA A 147 -9.93 -8.41 -19.59
C ALA A 147 -9.15 -7.45 -18.67
N PRO A 148 -8.91 -6.19 -19.08
CA PRO A 148 -8.33 -5.18 -18.20
C PRO A 148 -9.27 -4.82 -17.02
N VAL A 149 -8.70 -4.68 -15.83
CA VAL A 149 -9.46 -4.34 -14.61
C VAL A 149 -9.29 -2.86 -14.29
N ALA A 150 -10.31 -2.05 -14.62
CA ALA A 150 -10.27 -0.59 -14.46
C ALA A 150 -10.10 -0.11 -13.02
N ARG A 151 -10.61 -0.87 -12.04
CA ARG A 151 -10.55 -0.52 -10.61
C ARG A 151 -10.29 -1.77 -9.77
N TRP A 152 -9.33 -1.69 -8.86
CA TRP A 152 -9.08 -2.72 -7.86
C TRP A 152 -9.18 -2.13 -6.44
N ALA A 153 -9.63 -2.95 -5.49
CA ALA A 153 -9.71 -2.63 -4.07
C ALA A 153 -9.41 -3.88 -3.24
N LEU A 154 -8.34 -3.80 -2.44
CA LEU A 154 -7.86 -4.88 -1.57
C LEU A 154 -8.12 -4.52 -0.10
N ALA A 155 -8.85 -5.36 0.61
CA ALA A 155 -8.99 -5.32 2.06
C ALA A 155 -8.48 -6.62 2.69
N PHE A 156 -7.76 -6.55 3.81
CA PHE A 156 -7.22 -7.74 4.49
C PHE A 156 -7.07 -7.56 6.00
N GLN A 157 -7.07 -8.68 6.72
CA GLN A 157 -6.93 -8.76 8.18
C GLN A 157 -5.87 -9.80 8.55
N ILE A 158 -5.00 -9.49 9.53
CA ILE A 158 -3.96 -10.40 10.03
C ILE A 158 -4.23 -10.66 11.52
N PRO A 159 -4.48 -11.91 11.98
CA PRO A 159 -5.07 -12.20 13.30
C PRO A 159 -4.38 -11.56 14.52
N LYS A 160 -3.05 -11.48 14.51
CA LYS A 160 -2.23 -11.04 15.64
C LYS A 160 -1.47 -9.74 15.35
N ALA A 161 -1.99 -8.91 14.44
CA ALA A 161 -1.38 -7.64 14.03
C ALA A 161 -2.39 -6.55 13.68
N LYS A 162 -1.96 -5.28 13.72
CA LYS A 162 -2.69 -4.11 13.21
C LYS A 162 -1.85 -3.41 12.14
N VAL A 163 -2.41 -3.19 10.95
CA VAL A 163 -1.79 -2.45 9.86
C VAL A 163 -1.60 -0.99 10.28
N ARG A 164 -0.38 -0.47 10.15
CA ARG A 164 -0.01 0.91 10.53
C ARG A 164 0.02 1.83 9.30
N SER A 165 0.71 1.41 8.24
CA SER A 165 0.76 2.14 6.97
C SER A 165 0.56 1.22 5.76
N LEU A 166 0.14 1.81 4.64
CA LEU A 166 -0.10 1.20 3.34
C LEU A 166 0.43 2.14 2.25
N SER A 167 1.03 1.59 1.20
CA SER A 167 1.43 2.33 -0.01
C SER A 167 1.31 1.45 -1.26
N GLY A 168 1.40 2.05 -2.46
CA GLY A 168 1.07 1.38 -3.73
C GLY A 168 -0.37 1.58 -4.22
N GLY A 169 -1.14 2.46 -3.56
CA GLY A 169 -2.48 2.88 -3.98
C GLY A 169 -3.08 3.89 -3.01
N THR A 170 -4.32 4.32 -3.26
CA THR A 170 -5.07 5.18 -2.33
C THR A 170 -5.47 4.36 -1.10
N VAL A 171 -4.91 4.71 0.05
CA VAL A 171 -5.30 4.15 1.35
C VAL A 171 -6.73 4.58 1.68
N VAL A 172 -7.54 3.63 2.14
CA VAL A 172 -8.93 3.86 2.58
C VAL A 172 -9.04 3.67 4.09
N ARG A 173 -8.32 2.69 4.67
CA ARG A 173 -8.32 2.43 6.11
C ARG A 173 -7.07 1.65 6.57
N THR A 174 -6.64 1.89 7.80
CA THR A 174 -5.60 1.13 8.53
C THR A 174 -6.18 0.56 9.84
N GLY A 175 -5.35 0.00 10.72
CA GLY A 175 -5.79 -0.65 11.96
C GLY A 175 -6.02 -2.16 11.79
N ARG A 176 -7.14 -2.70 12.31
CA ARG A 176 -7.42 -4.15 12.25
C ARG A 176 -7.63 -4.66 10.81
N THR A 177 -8.17 -3.82 9.93
CA THR A 177 -8.39 -4.13 8.51
C THR A 177 -7.66 -3.10 7.66
N GLY A 178 -6.57 -3.50 7.03
CA GLY A 178 -5.94 -2.68 5.99
C GLY A 178 -6.83 -2.66 4.75
N TRP A 179 -7.10 -1.48 4.19
CA TRP A 179 -7.87 -1.31 2.96
C TRP A 179 -7.21 -0.26 2.07
N VAL A 180 -6.90 -0.65 0.83
CA VAL A 180 -6.28 0.17 -0.22
C VAL A 180 -7.01 -0.06 -1.56
N ARG A 181 -7.05 0.95 -2.43
CA ARG A 181 -7.68 0.88 -3.75
C ARG A 181 -6.85 1.57 -4.83
N SER A 182 -7.17 1.34 -6.10
CA SER A 182 -6.53 2.04 -7.21
C SER A 182 -6.76 3.56 -7.11
N PRO A 183 -5.73 4.40 -7.37
CA PRO A 183 -5.88 5.85 -7.39
C PRO A 183 -6.92 6.35 -8.40
N ALA A 184 -7.41 7.59 -8.21
CA ALA A 184 -8.12 8.28 -9.29
C ALA A 184 -7.18 8.49 -10.49
N GLY A 185 -7.70 8.40 -11.72
CA GLY A 185 -6.90 8.52 -12.95
C GLY A 185 -5.92 7.36 -13.24
N ALA A 186 -5.73 6.40 -12.33
CA ALA A 186 -4.83 5.27 -12.56
C ALA A 186 -5.30 4.39 -13.74
N PRO A 187 -4.38 3.90 -14.59
CA PRO A 187 -4.73 3.04 -15.72
C PRO A 187 -5.30 1.70 -15.28
N ALA A 188 -6.07 1.07 -16.17
CA ALA A 188 -6.63 -0.26 -15.95
C ALA A 188 -5.51 -1.32 -15.84
N LEU A 189 -5.64 -2.25 -14.89
CA LEU A 189 -4.71 -3.37 -14.74
C LEU A 189 -4.96 -4.41 -15.85
N ALA A 190 -4.22 -4.30 -16.95
CA ALA A 190 -4.33 -5.20 -18.10
C ALA A 190 -4.04 -6.68 -17.73
N PRO A 191 -4.46 -7.67 -18.55
CA PRO A 191 -4.07 -9.07 -18.37
C PRO A 191 -2.56 -9.25 -18.17
N GLY A 192 -2.18 -10.12 -17.24
CA GLY A 192 -0.78 -10.36 -16.84
C GLY A 192 -0.17 -9.30 -15.92
N GLN A 193 -0.67 -8.06 -15.94
CA GLN A 193 -0.10 -6.96 -15.17
C GLN A 193 -0.33 -7.12 -13.66
N SER A 194 0.60 -6.54 -12.88
CA SER A 194 0.59 -6.61 -11.42
C SER A 194 0.85 -5.25 -10.77
N VAL A 195 0.26 -5.03 -9.60
CA VAL A 195 0.55 -3.88 -8.73
C VAL A 195 0.99 -4.39 -7.35
N LYS A 196 2.05 -3.77 -6.80
CA LYS A 196 2.63 -4.14 -5.51
C LYS A 196 2.21 -3.15 -4.44
N ILE A 197 1.42 -3.61 -3.48
CA ILE A 197 1.13 -2.89 -2.24
C ILE A 197 2.24 -3.19 -1.24
N THR A 198 2.75 -2.18 -0.55
CA THR A 198 3.62 -2.36 0.63
C THR A 198 2.82 -1.96 1.87
N PHE A 199 2.99 -2.71 2.96
CA PHE A 199 2.33 -2.40 4.23
C PHE A 199 3.26 -2.62 5.42
N THR A 200 3.07 -1.82 6.47
CA THR A 200 3.68 -2.08 7.79
C THR A 200 2.59 -2.48 8.77
N ALA A 201 2.92 -3.35 9.72
CA ALA A 201 1.99 -3.78 10.77
C ALA A 201 2.70 -3.92 12.11
N GLY A 202 2.03 -3.53 13.20
CA GLY A 202 2.48 -3.80 14.57
C GLY A 202 1.87 -5.10 15.09
N GLY A 203 2.66 -5.91 15.80
CA GLY A 203 2.26 -7.25 16.27
C GLY A 203 2.98 -8.39 15.55
N ARG A 204 2.49 -9.63 15.70
CA ARG A 204 3.14 -10.84 15.20
C ARG A 204 2.86 -11.04 13.70
N ALA A 205 3.92 -11.24 12.93
CA ALA A 205 3.86 -11.59 11.51
C ALA A 205 3.12 -12.92 11.27
N GLY A 206 2.36 -12.99 10.17
CA GLY A 206 1.59 -14.15 9.75
C GLY A 206 0.80 -13.86 8.47
N GLY A 207 0.20 -14.89 7.89
CA GLY A 207 -0.70 -14.73 6.74
C GLY A 207 -2.01 -14.03 7.10
N PRO A 208 -2.71 -13.43 6.11
CA PRO A 208 -4.04 -12.88 6.34
C PRO A 208 -5.08 -13.99 6.59
N SER A 209 -6.00 -13.76 7.53
CA SER A 209 -7.11 -14.67 7.82
C SER A 209 -8.39 -14.35 7.04
N ASP A 210 -8.55 -13.08 6.66
CA ASP A 210 -9.55 -12.62 5.72
C ASP A 210 -8.85 -11.71 4.70
N CYS A 211 -9.18 -11.91 3.42
CA CYS A 211 -8.66 -11.15 2.30
C CYS A 211 -9.76 -11.03 1.26
N ARG A 212 -10.05 -9.79 0.86
CA ARG A 212 -11.06 -9.46 -0.13
C ARG A 212 -10.46 -8.61 -1.23
N ILE A 213 -10.58 -9.06 -2.47
CA ILE A 213 -10.22 -8.32 -3.68
C ILE A 213 -11.49 -8.07 -4.49
N ASN A 214 -11.82 -6.80 -4.75
CA ASN A 214 -13.08 -6.38 -5.39
C ASN A 214 -14.32 -7.07 -4.78
N LYS A 215 -14.39 -7.05 -3.43
CA LYS A 215 -15.42 -7.70 -2.56
C LYS A 215 -15.41 -9.24 -2.56
N ARG A 216 -14.75 -9.90 -3.51
CA ARG A 216 -14.63 -11.38 -3.58
C ARG A 216 -13.50 -11.88 -2.66
N PRO A 217 -13.55 -13.12 -2.13
CA PRO A 217 -12.41 -13.74 -1.46
C PRO A 217 -11.16 -13.75 -2.35
N CYS A 218 -9.99 -13.45 -1.79
CA CYS A 218 -8.73 -13.51 -2.53
C CYS A 218 -8.39 -14.95 -2.93
N ALA A 219 -8.24 -15.20 -4.23
CA ALA A 219 -7.54 -16.40 -4.70
C ALA A 219 -6.05 -16.30 -4.32
N ARG A 220 -5.52 -17.37 -3.72
CA ARG A 220 -4.07 -17.55 -3.53
C ARG A 220 -3.40 -17.61 -4.92
N GLY A 221 -2.18 -17.08 -5.03
CA GLY A 221 -1.34 -17.08 -6.23
C GLY A 221 0.07 -16.61 -5.93
#